data_AF-A0A2G5HL74-F1
#
_entry.id   AF-A0A2G5HL74-F1
#
_cell.length_a   1.000
_cell.length_b   1.000
_cell.length_c   1.000
_cell.angle_alpha   90.00
_cell.angle_beta   90.00
_cell.angle_gamma   90.00
#
_symmetry.space_group_name_H-M   'P 1'
#
loop_
_entity.id
_entity.type
_entity.pdbx_description
1 polymer ?
#
loop_
_entity_poly.entity_id
_entity_poly.type
_entity_poly.pdbx_seq_one_letter_code
_entity_poly.pdbx_strand_id
1 'polypeptide(L)'
;MSLRNSSTHYQVPPTTTFATAPDFAVLLVPGGIGTRNPMLNSTIDFIKQRSSKVQYIISVCTGALLLSNAGVLDGRRATTNKASYKSVTATNEKVDWIPHARWVVDENIWTTSGVSSGIDGTLAFIECLYGQEVVTRVVNNMEDKRTLDSEDDPFADIWNVTAI
;
A
#
# COMPACT_ATOMS: atom_id res chain seq x y z
N MET A 1 7.40 21.99 -7.97
CA MET A 1 8.09 20.95 -7.18
C MET A 1 7.75 21.18 -5.71
N SER A 2 7.20 20.19 -5.02
CA SER A 2 6.97 20.30 -3.56
C SER A 2 8.32 20.45 -2.86
N LEU A 3 8.49 21.49 -2.04
CA LEU A 3 9.70 21.71 -1.22
C LEU A 3 9.95 20.60 -0.19
N ARG A 4 9.02 19.65 -0.05
CA ARG A 4 9.12 18.47 0.82
C ARG A 4 8.78 17.23 0.01
N ASN A 5 9.78 16.39 -0.24
CA ASN A 5 9.65 15.08 -0.90
C ASN A 5 9.37 13.94 0.08
N SER A 6 9.51 14.16 1.38
CA SER A 6 9.01 13.30 2.46
C SER A 6 8.44 14.14 3.61
N SER A 7 7.66 13.52 4.49
CA SER A 7 7.15 14.15 5.71
C SER A 7 8.18 14.24 6.84
N THR A 8 9.38 13.66 6.65
CA THR A 8 10.43 13.54 7.68
C THR A 8 11.71 14.29 7.31
N HIS A 9 11.67 15.20 6.34
CA HIS A 9 12.79 16.04 5.87
C HIS A 9 13.91 15.29 5.12
N TYR A 10 13.81 13.97 4.97
CA TYR A 10 14.71 13.19 4.12
C TYR A 10 14.36 13.33 2.65
N GLN A 11 15.38 13.38 1.80
CA GLN A 11 15.22 13.48 0.37
C GLN A 11 15.61 12.18 -0.35
N VAL A 12 14.67 11.64 -1.13
CA VAL A 12 14.93 10.53 -2.05
C VAL A 12 14.65 11.04 -3.47
N PRO A 13 15.68 11.51 -4.20
CA PRO A 13 15.48 12.00 -5.55
C PRO A 13 15.08 10.86 -6.49
N PRO A 14 14.08 11.04 -7.37
CA PRO A 14 13.71 10.02 -8.33
C PRO A 14 14.79 9.87 -9.40
N THR A 15 15.01 8.63 -9.86
CA THR A 15 15.93 8.35 -10.97
C THR A 15 15.31 8.65 -12.34
N THR A 16 13.99 8.75 -12.43
CA THR A 16 13.23 9.01 -13.65
C THR A 16 11.93 9.77 -13.35
N THR A 17 11.30 10.34 -14.38
CA THR A 17 9.97 10.97 -14.29
C THR A 17 8.87 9.97 -14.67
N PHE A 18 7.60 10.32 -14.44
CA PHE A 18 6.49 9.51 -14.95
C PHE A 18 6.51 9.32 -16.48
N ALA A 19 6.97 10.32 -17.23
CA ALA A 19 7.04 10.26 -18.69
C ALA A 19 8.17 9.34 -19.20
N THR A 20 9.26 9.25 -18.45
CA THR A 20 10.48 8.52 -18.83
C THR A 20 10.69 7.23 -18.03
N ALA A 21 9.69 6.83 -17.22
CA ALA A 21 9.80 5.63 -16.41
C ALA A 21 9.93 4.38 -17.31
N PRO A 22 10.93 3.52 -17.07
CA PRO A 22 11.05 2.27 -17.80
C PRO A 22 9.89 1.33 -17.44
N ASP A 23 9.82 0.18 -18.09
CA ASP A 23 8.92 -0.88 -17.64
C ASP A 23 9.46 -1.53 -16.35
N PHE A 24 8.55 -1.91 -15.46
CA PHE A 24 8.86 -2.52 -14.17
C PHE A 24 7.80 -3.56 -13.82
N ALA A 25 8.18 -4.55 -13.02
CA ALA A 25 7.29 -5.65 -12.66
C ALA A 25 6.38 -5.33 -11.46
N VAL A 26 6.80 -4.44 -10.57
CA VAL A 26 6.08 -4.15 -9.31
C VAL A 26 5.86 -2.65 -9.14
N LEU A 27 4.61 -2.24 -8.96
CA LEU A 27 4.24 -0.88 -8.58
C LEU A 27 4.03 -0.82 -7.07
N LEU A 28 4.91 -0.12 -6.34
CA LEU A 28 4.72 0.14 -4.91
C LEU A 28 4.27 1.59 -4.69
N VAL A 29 3.10 1.77 -4.07
CA VAL A 29 2.52 3.08 -3.76
C VAL A 29 2.50 3.30 -2.24
N PRO A 30 3.45 4.09 -1.69
CA PRO A 30 3.47 4.38 -0.26
C PRO A 30 2.36 5.38 0.12
N GLY A 31 2.06 5.42 1.40
CA GLY A 31 1.14 6.41 1.98
C GLY A 31 1.83 7.68 2.44
N GLY A 32 1.22 8.32 3.43
CA GLY A 32 1.70 9.55 4.06
C GLY A 32 0.84 10.77 3.69
N ILE A 33 1.11 11.89 4.36
CA ILE A 33 0.26 13.09 4.26
C ILE A 33 0.16 13.65 2.84
N GLY A 34 1.18 13.42 2.01
CA GLY A 34 1.21 13.85 0.61
C GLY A 34 0.08 13.28 -0.24
N THR A 35 -0.47 12.12 0.12
CA THR A 35 -1.61 11.49 -0.58
C THR A 35 -2.88 12.35 -0.60
N ARG A 36 -2.99 13.34 0.30
CA ARG A 36 -4.11 14.28 0.38
C ARG A 36 -3.92 15.52 -0.50
N ASN A 37 -2.81 15.62 -1.24
CA ASN A 37 -2.53 16.77 -2.08
C ASN A 37 -3.49 16.80 -3.28
N PRO A 38 -4.21 17.91 -3.52
CA PRO A 38 -5.16 17.99 -4.64
C PRO A 38 -4.49 17.99 -6.02
N MET A 39 -3.17 18.19 -6.11
CA MET A 39 -2.42 18.24 -7.37
C MET A 39 -1.75 16.89 -7.71
N LEU A 40 -2.45 15.78 -7.47
CA LEU A 40 -1.93 14.43 -7.73
C LEU A 40 -2.46 13.78 -9.02
N ASN A 41 -3.17 14.52 -9.88
CA ASN A 41 -3.74 13.98 -11.12
C ASN A 41 -2.71 13.23 -11.97
N SER A 42 -1.52 13.78 -12.17
CA SER A 42 -0.46 13.11 -12.94
C SER A 42 0.04 11.81 -12.28
N THR A 43 0.07 11.75 -10.96
CA THR A 43 0.40 10.53 -10.20
C THR A 43 -0.70 9.48 -10.36
N ILE A 44 -1.97 9.88 -10.25
CA ILE A 44 -3.14 9.01 -10.38
C ILE A 44 -3.22 8.46 -11.81
N ASP A 45 -3.02 9.30 -12.83
CA ASP A 45 -2.98 8.90 -14.23
C ASP A 45 -1.84 7.91 -14.51
N PHE A 46 -0.66 8.15 -13.93
CA PHE A 46 0.47 7.24 -14.04
C PHE A 46 0.16 5.87 -13.41
N ILE A 47 -0.44 5.85 -12.20
CA ILE A 47 -0.87 4.61 -11.55
C ILE A 47 -1.87 3.87 -12.43
N LYS A 48 -2.91 4.55 -12.93
CA LYS A 48 -3.93 3.97 -13.80
C LYS A 48 -3.35 3.40 -15.10
N GLN A 49 -2.38 4.09 -15.69
CA GLN A 49 -1.72 3.63 -16.93
C GLN A 49 -0.82 2.40 -16.69
N ARG A 50 -0.15 2.34 -15.54
CA ARG A 50 0.83 1.28 -15.24
C ARG A 50 0.21 0.05 -14.60
N SER A 51 -0.92 0.18 -13.89
CA SER A 51 -1.57 -0.91 -13.17
C SER A 51 -1.87 -2.13 -14.06
N SER A 52 -2.25 -1.92 -15.33
CA SER A 52 -2.54 -3.01 -16.27
C SER A 52 -1.29 -3.65 -16.91
N LYS A 53 -0.09 -3.15 -16.61
CA LYS A 53 1.18 -3.59 -17.23
C LYS A 53 2.14 -4.23 -16.23
N VAL A 54 1.97 -3.96 -14.95
CA VAL A 54 2.80 -4.53 -13.89
C VAL A 54 2.30 -5.90 -13.49
N GLN A 55 3.21 -6.74 -13.00
CA GLN A 55 2.86 -8.06 -12.48
C GLN A 55 2.21 -7.95 -11.10
N TYR A 56 2.68 -7.02 -10.25
CA TYR A 56 2.15 -6.82 -8.90
C TYR A 56 1.97 -5.35 -8.56
N ILE A 57 0.97 -5.06 -7.72
CA ILE A 57 0.71 -3.74 -7.15
C ILE A 57 0.73 -3.88 -5.65
N ILE A 58 1.51 -3.04 -4.97
CA ILE A 58 1.61 -3.02 -3.52
C ILE A 58 1.26 -1.61 -3.04
N SER A 59 0.41 -1.47 -2.03
CA SER A 59 0.25 -0.21 -1.32
C SER A 59 0.44 -0.36 0.18
N VAL A 60 0.93 0.73 0.78
CA VAL A 60 1.06 0.85 2.23
C VAL A 60 0.31 2.08 2.69
N CYS A 61 -0.42 1.96 3.80
CA CYS A 61 -1.06 3.09 4.44
C CYS A 61 -2.02 3.79 3.46
N THR A 62 -2.01 5.13 3.40
CA THR A 62 -2.87 5.89 2.48
C THR A 62 -2.49 5.76 1.01
N GLY A 63 -1.50 4.94 0.63
CA GLY A 63 -1.24 4.62 -0.78
C GLY A 63 -2.45 3.96 -1.44
N ALA A 64 -3.26 3.23 -0.67
CA ALA A 64 -4.53 2.66 -1.10
C ALA A 64 -5.54 3.73 -1.58
N LEU A 65 -5.48 4.97 -1.06
CA LEU A 65 -6.31 6.07 -1.56
C LEU A 65 -5.96 6.42 -3.01
N LEU A 66 -4.68 6.42 -3.36
CA LEU A 66 -4.25 6.73 -4.73
C LEU A 66 -4.60 5.60 -5.70
N LEU A 67 -4.47 4.34 -5.27
CA LEU A 67 -4.92 3.18 -6.04
C LEU A 67 -6.45 3.22 -6.26
N SER A 68 -7.21 3.54 -5.21
CA SER A 68 -8.65 3.71 -5.27
C SER A 68 -9.06 4.83 -6.25
N ASN A 69 -8.43 6.01 -6.15
CA ASN A 69 -8.69 7.14 -7.06
C ASN A 69 -8.33 6.84 -8.52
N ALA A 70 -7.36 5.95 -8.75
CA ALA A 70 -6.99 5.48 -10.08
C ALA A 70 -7.99 4.43 -10.65
N GLY A 71 -8.96 3.98 -9.85
CA GLY A 71 -9.92 2.93 -10.19
C GLY A 71 -9.32 1.52 -10.14
N VAL A 72 -8.11 1.36 -9.59
CA VAL A 72 -7.40 0.07 -9.52
C VAL A 72 -8.06 -0.88 -8.53
N LEU A 73 -8.74 -0.35 -7.51
CA LEU A 73 -9.37 -1.12 -6.44
C LEU A 73 -10.89 -1.33 -6.63
N ASP A 74 -11.49 -0.80 -7.70
CA ASP A 74 -12.93 -0.92 -7.95
C ASP A 74 -13.32 -2.42 -8.05
N GLY A 75 -14.22 -2.88 -7.18
CA GLY A 75 -14.67 -4.27 -7.10
C GLY A 75 -13.67 -5.24 -6.46
N ARG A 76 -12.59 -4.73 -5.84
CA ARG A 76 -11.52 -5.53 -5.23
C ARG A 76 -11.54 -5.43 -3.71
N ARG A 77 -11.01 -6.46 -3.04
CA ARG A 77 -10.75 -6.45 -1.60
C ARG A 77 -9.50 -5.63 -1.30
N ALA A 78 -9.58 -4.70 -0.36
CA ALA A 78 -8.43 -3.88 0.02
C ALA A 78 -8.48 -3.41 1.48
N THR A 79 -7.36 -2.93 2.02
CA THR A 79 -7.31 -2.28 3.33
C THR A 79 -6.43 -1.01 3.29
N THR A 80 -6.45 -0.24 4.37
CA THR A 80 -5.58 0.93 4.57
C THR A 80 -5.34 1.12 6.07
N ASN A 81 -4.45 2.05 6.44
CA ASN A 81 -4.15 2.32 7.84
C ASN A 81 -5.39 2.74 8.63
N LYS A 82 -5.49 2.23 9.86
CA LYS A 82 -6.71 2.34 10.69
C LYS A 82 -7.06 3.79 11.05
N ALA A 83 -6.04 4.62 11.29
CA ALA A 83 -6.20 6.05 11.57
C ALA A 83 -6.86 6.83 10.42
N SER A 84 -6.61 6.44 9.17
CA SER A 84 -7.19 7.11 7.99
C SER A 84 -8.35 6.32 7.38
N TYR A 85 -8.69 5.15 7.92
CA TYR A 85 -9.59 4.19 7.29
C TYR A 85 -10.92 4.84 6.90
N LYS A 86 -11.64 5.42 7.87
CA LYS A 86 -12.93 6.11 7.62
C LYS A 86 -12.84 7.18 6.52
N SER A 87 -11.76 7.96 6.50
CA SER A 87 -11.59 9.04 5.51
C SER A 87 -11.25 8.53 4.11
N VAL A 88 -10.58 7.38 4.00
CA VAL A 88 -10.19 6.77 2.72
C VAL A 88 -11.36 5.96 2.16
N THR A 89 -12.03 5.16 2.98
CA THR A 89 -13.12 4.29 2.51
C THR A 89 -14.33 5.10 2.05
N ALA A 90 -14.59 6.25 2.68
CA ALA A 90 -15.65 7.17 2.28
C ALA A 90 -15.47 7.78 0.87
N THR A 91 -14.29 7.69 0.26
CA THR A 91 -14.07 8.26 -1.08
C THR A 91 -14.44 7.31 -2.20
N ASN A 92 -14.60 6.01 -1.93
CA ASN A 92 -14.94 5.02 -2.95
C ASN A 92 -15.61 3.79 -2.32
N GLU A 93 -16.94 3.72 -2.48
CA GLU A 93 -17.79 2.62 -2.00
C GLU A 93 -17.72 1.37 -2.89
N LYS A 94 -17.06 1.44 -4.06
CA LYS A 94 -16.92 0.27 -4.95
C LYS A 94 -15.84 -0.70 -4.51
N VAL A 95 -14.98 -0.31 -3.57
CA VAL A 95 -13.92 -1.15 -3.03
C VAL A 95 -14.48 -1.94 -1.85
N ASP A 96 -14.22 -3.24 -1.79
CA ASP A 96 -14.54 -4.08 -0.63
C ASP A 96 -13.47 -3.87 0.45
N TRP A 97 -13.68 -2.87 1.31
CA TRP A 97 -12.72 -2.48 2.32
C TRP A 97 -12.74 -3.44 3.52
N ILE A 98 -11.60 -4.07 3.82
CA ILE A 98 -11.46 -5.02 4.93
C ILE A 98 -10.95 -4.29 6.18
N PRO A 99 -11.79 -4.08 7.20
CA PRO A 99 -11.53 -3.18 8.32
C PRO A 99 -10.40 -3.64 9.23
N HIS A 100 -10.37 -4.93 9.56
CA HIS A 100 -9.45 -5.50 10.54
C HIS A 100 -8.17 -6.05 9.91
N ALA A 101 -8.06 -6.15 8.59
CA ALA A 101 -6.88 -6.74 7.96
C ALA A 101 -5.60 -5.91 8.16
N ARG A 102 -4.50 -6.54 8.56
CA ARG A 102 -3.14 -5.97 8.49
C ARG A 102 -2.71 -5.79 7.04
N TRP A 103 -2.99 -6.78 6.20
CA TRP A 103 -2.88 -6.68 4.76
C TRP A 103 -3.93 -7.54 4.06
N VAL A 104 -4.25 -7.19 2.83
CA VAL A 104 -5.17 -7.92 1.96
C VAL A 104 -4.45 -8.26 0.68
N VAL A 105 -4.62 -9.51 0.23
CA VAL A 105 -4.19 -9.98 -1.08
C VAL A 105 -5.43 -10.28 -1.91
N ASP A 106 -5.54 -9.60 -3.05
CA ASP A 106 -6.56 -9.85 -4.05
C ASP A 106 -5.87 -9.99 -5.41
N GLU A 107 -5.74 -11.24 -5.89
CA GLU A 107 -4.90 -11.65 -7.01
C GLU A 107 -3.47 -11.08 -6.90
N ASN A 108 -3.14 -10.08 -7.72
CA ASN A 108 -1.82 -9.46 -7.77
C ASN A 108 -1.75 -8.11 -7.04
N ILE A 109 -2.82 -7.70 -6.36
CA ILE A 109 -2.91 -6.46 -5.60
C ILE A 109 -2.75 -6.77 -4.11
N TRP A 110 -1.74 -6.16 -3.51
CA TRP A 110 -1.42 -6.23 -2.09
C TRP A 110 -1.66 -4.86 -1.47
N THR A 111 -2.56 -4.76 -0.51
CA THR A 111 -2.78 -3.52 0.24
C THR A 111 -2.51 -3.77 1.71
N THR A 112 -1.76 -2.88 2.35
CA THR A 112 -1.34 -3.02 3.75
C THR A 112 -1.76 -1.81 4.57
N SER A 113 -1.98 -2.04 5.87
CA SER A 113 -2.46 -1.04 6.82
C SER A 113 -1.37 -0.05 7.24
N GLY A 114 -0.95 -0.08 8.51
CA GLY A 114 0.08 0.83 9.04
C GLY A 114 1.50 0.44 8.63
N VAL A 115 2.50 1.12 9.20
CA VAL A 115 3.92 0.87 8.89
C VAL A 115 4.34 -0.57 9.22
N SER A 116 4.01 -1.05 10.42
CA SER A 116 4.32 -2.44 10.82
C SER A 116 3.61 -3.46 9.93
N SER A 117 2.31 -3.27 9.67
CA SER A 117 1.55 -4.12 8.76
C SER A 117 2.11 -4.08 7.33
N GLY A 118 2.70 -2.97 6.90
CA GLY A 118 3.41 -2.83 5.63
C GLY A 118 4.71 -3.62 5.56
N ILE A 119 5.47 -3.68 6.66
CA ILE A 119 6.67 -4.54 6.77
C ILE A 119 6.24 -6.01 6.71
N ASP A 120 5.31 -6.41 7.57
CA ASP A 120 4.79 -7.79 7.62
C ASP A 120 4.21 -8.24 6.27
N GLY A 121 3.39 -7.40 5.64
CA GLY A 121 2.80 -7.68 4.33
C GLY A 121 3.84 -7.78 3.21
N THR A 122 4.92 -6.99 3.27
CA THR A 122 6.04 -7.10 2.32
C THR A 122 6.83 -8.40 2.55
N LEU A 123 7.01 -8.84 3.80
CA LEU A 123 7.64 -10.12 4.11
C LEU A 123 6.76 -11.28 3.63
N ALA A 124 5.44 -11.22 3.82
CA ALA A 124 4.51 -12.18 3.26
C ALA A 124 4.55 -12.23 1.71
N PHE A 125 4.69 -11.07 1.06
CA PHE A 125 4.89 -11.00 -0.39
C PHE A 125 6.21 -11.66 -0.84
N ILE A 126 7.31 -11.43 -0.12
CA ILE A 126 8.60 -12.09 -0.38
C ILE A 126 8.48 -13.60 -0.22
N GLU A 127 7.80 -14.07 0.82
CA GLU A 127 7.54 -15.50 1.04
C GLU A 127 6.72 -16.11 -0.09
N CYS A 128 5.68 -15.42 -0.55
CA CYS A 128 4.85 -15.86 -1.66
C CYS A 128 5.64 -16.07 -2.95
N LEU A 129 6.60 -15.18 -3.25
CA LEU A 129 7.38 -15.24 -4.49
C LEU A 129 8.62 -16.13 -4.41
N TYR A 130 9.28 -16.18 -3.26
CA TYR A 130 10.62 -16.76 -3.11
C TYR A 130 10.68 -17.91 -2.10
N GLY A 131 9.57 -18.20 -1.43
CA GLY A 131 9.43 -19.30 -0.49
C GLY A 131 9.96 -19.01 0.91
N GLN A 132 9.68 -19.96 1.81
CA GLN A 132 9.92 -19.85 3.24
C GLN A 132 11.40 -19.66 3.60
N GLU A 133 12.31 -20.31 2.88
CA GLU A 133 13.75 -20.23 3.16
C GLU A 133 14.27 -18.79 2.98
N VAL A 134 13.88 -18.14 1.88
CA VAL A 134 14.31 -16.79 1.55
C VAL A 134 13.77 -15.79 2.56
N VAL A 135 12.47 -15.84 2.87
CA VAL A 135 11.90 -14.91 3.85
C VAL A 135 12.48 -15.14 5.24
N THR A 136 12.75 -16.39 5.65
CA THR A 136 13.37 -16.69 6.95
C THR A 136 14.74 -16.02 7.07
N ARG A 137 15.55 -16.07 6.00
CA ARG A 137 16.84 -15.39 5.97
C ARG A 137 16.69 -13.86 6.05
N VAL A 138 15.72 -13.28 5.35
CA VAL A 138 15.45 -11.83 5.38
C VAL A 138 15.03 -11.40 6.80
N VAL A 139 14.08 -12.09 7.41
CA VAL A 139 13.59 -11.81 8.78
C VAL A 139 14.72 -11.91 9.79
N ASN A 140 15.53 -12.97 9.73
CA ASN A 140 16.66 -13.14 10.64
C ASN A 140 17.71 -12.04 10.49
N ASN A 141 18.00 -11.59 9.26
CA ASN A 141 18.93 -10.49 9.01
C ASN A 141 18.38 -9.13 9.44
N MET A 142 17.05 -8.96 9.42
CA MET A 142 16.39 -7.76 9.93
C MET A 142 16.31 -7.75 11.47
N GLU A 143 16.58 -8.89 12.12
CA GLU A 143 16.33 -9.13 13.55
C GLU A 143 14.89 -8.80 13.95
N ASP A 144 13.95 -9.06 13.04
CA ASP A 144 12.56 -8.66 13.19
C ASP A 144 11.66 -9.79 13.70
N LYS A 145 10.64 -9.44 14.48
CA LYS A 145 9.58 -10.37 14.88
C LYS A 145 8.33 -10.08 14.06
N ARG A 146 8.23 -10.71 12.89
CA ARG A 146 7.08 -10.50 11.99
C ARG A 146 5.78 -11.12 12.50
N THR A 147 4.67 -10.46 12.20
CA THR A 147 3.32 -11.01 12.38
C THR A 147 2.91 -11.79 11.13
N LEU A 148 2.38 -13.00 11.30
CA LEU A 148 1.95 -13.86 10.19
C LEU A 148 0.44 -13.78 9.90
N ASP A 149 -0.35 -13.38 10.89
CA ASP A 149 -1.79 -13.22 10.73
C ASP A 149 -2.10 -11.93 9.97
N SER A 150 -2.73 -12.07 8.80
CA SER A 150 -3.13 -10.95 7.95
C SER A 150 -4.44 -10.29 8.40
N GLU A 151 -5.26 -10.97 9.19
CA GLU A 151 -6.66 -10.61 9.38
C GLU A 151 -6.90 -9.81 10.67
N ASP A 152 -5.98 -9.88 11.64
CA ASP A 152 -6.10 -9.22 12.94
C ASP A 152 -5.14 -8.02 13.10
N ASP A 153 -5.66 -6.82 12.84
CA ASP A 153 -5.00 -5.55 13.13
C ASP A 153 -5.64 -4.90 14.36
N PRO A 154 -4.99 -5.00 15.55
CA PRO A 154 -5.55 -4.51 16.80
C PRO A 154 -5.72 -2.98 16.85
N PHE A 155 -5.14 -2.25 15.88
CA PHE A 155 -5.35 -0.81 15.78
C PHE A 155 -6.74 -0.47 15.21
N ALA A 156 -7.47 -1.43 14.64
CA ALA A 156 -8.85 -1.22 14.21
C ALA A 156 -9.75 -0.82 15.40
N ASP A 157 -9.62 -1.50 16.54
CA ASP A 157 -10.34 -1.17 17.78
C ASP A 157 -9.97 0.22 18.30
N ILE A 158 -8.67 0.54 18.32
CA ILE A 158 -8.16 1.84 18.79
C ILE A 158 -8.76 2.99 17.97
N TRP A 159 -8.95 2.80 16.68
CA TRP A 159 -9.50 3.79 15.77
C TRP A 159 -11.02 3.65 15.53
N ASN A 160 -11.69 2.78 16.29
CA ASN A 160 -13.11 2.46 16.17
C ASN A 160 -13.51 2.16 14.71
N VAL A 161 -12.70 1.34 14.04
CA VAL A 161 -12.96 0.85 12.68
C VAL A 161 -13.89 -0.36 12.80
N THR A 162 -15.13 -0.22 12.34
CA THR A 162 -16.10 -1.31 12.30
C THR A 162 -16.24 -1.83 10.86
N ALA A 163 -16.67 -3.09 10.71
CA ALA A 163 -17.22 -3.52 9.43
C ALA A 163 -18.41 -2.62 9.09
N ILE A 164 -18.47 -2.17 7.83
CA ILE A 164 -19.59 -1.40 7.26
C ILE A 164 -20.73 -2.37 6.96
#